data_AF-A0A250XE64-F1
#
_entry.id   AF-A0A250XE64-F1
#
_cell.length_a   1.000
_cell.length_b   1.000
_cell.length_c   1.000
_cell.angle_alpha   90.00
_cell.angle_beta   90.00
_cell.angle_gamma   90.00
#
_symmetry.space_group_name_H-M   'P 1'
#
loop_
_entity.id
_entity.type
_entity.pdbx_description
1 polymer ?
#
loop_
_entity_poly.entity_id
_entity_poly.type
_entity_poly.pdbx_seq_one_letter_code
_entity_poly.pdbx_strand_id
1 'polypeptide(L)'
;MLKSFNLTSRTPAPFRPCRSLQSIEKKIAFIKHGLVSANASKGFGTQAPPSQTCPCGSKVVYKECCEKYHTGKAVPDTPELTLRSRFSAYSKGKVDYLVSTDRRPNNDQDQLKRDITASCNATSFSGLKVLESQDVPPNAYVIKFQYNSKAVAKQAKTAIRMGRAIGQDAKENMAERNLDGSLKVLTTVEKSKFQKGDDGAWALIESEFIQ
;
A
#
# COMPACT_ATOMS: atom_id res chain seq x y z
N MET A 1 11.78 -15.96 -60.45
CA MET A 1 12.73 -16.81 -59.69
C MET A 1 13.43 -15.94 -58.65
N LEU A 2 12.94 -15.96 -57.41
CA LEU A 2 13.59 -15.36 -56.24
C LEU A 2 13.39 -16.30 -55.05
N LYS A 3 14.42 -16.32 -54.19
CA LYS A 3 14.86 -17.43 -53.36
C LYS A 3 13.97 -17.72 -52.14
N SER A 4 13.94 -19.00 -51.79
CA SER A 4 13.42 -19.62 -50.58
C SER A 4 13.91 -18.95 -49.28
N PHE A 5 13.05 -18.85 -48.28
CA PHE A 5 13.43 -18.94 -46.87
C PHE A 5 12.36 -19.72 -46.09
N ASN A 6 12.70 -20.95 -45.74
CA ASN A 6 12.00 -21.78 -44.78
C ASN A 6 12.31 -21.25 -43.38
N LEU A 7 11.30 -20.84 -42.62
CA LEU A 7 11.41 -20.59 -41.18
C LEU A 7 10.47 -21.54 -40.46
N THR A 8 11.06 -22.63 -40.00
CA THR A 8 10.46 -23.65 -39.14
C THR A 8 9.92 -23.02 -37.86
N SER A 9 8.66 -23.29 -37.56
CA SER A 9 7.99 -23.00 -36.29
C SER A 9 8.71 -23.74 -35.14
N ARG A 10 9.39 -22.98 -34.28
CA ARG A 10 9.95 -23.48 -33.03
C ARG A 10 8.88 -23.44 -31.95
N THR A 11 8.55 -24.61 -31.42
CA THR A 11 7.71 -24.83 -30.26
C THR A 11 8.34 -24.19 -28.99
N PRO A 12 7.53 -23.62 -28.09
CA PRO A 12 8.00 -23.04 -26.84
C PRO A 12 8.50 -24.13 -25.88
N ALA A 13 9.66 -23.90 -25.29
CA ALA A 13 10.28 -24.78 -24.31
C ALA A 13 9.51 -24.76 -22.97
N PRO A 14 9.41 -25.90 -22.27
CA PRO A 14 8.79 -25.95 -20.93
C PRO A 14 9.72 -25.31 -19.89
N PHE A 15 9.18 -24.37 -19.11
CA PHE A 15 9.86 -23.76 -17.98
C PHE A 15 10.06 -24.80 -16.86
N ARG A 16 11.34 -25.04 -16.52
CA ARG A 16 11.73 -25.93 -15.41
C ARG A 16 11.58 -25.19 -14.08
N PRO A 17 10.96 -25.81 -13.05
CA PRO A 17 10.93 -25.26 -11.70
C PRO A 17 12.32 -25.33 -11.05
N CYS A 18 12.74 -24.23 -10.43
CA CYS A 18 14.01 -24.13 -9.71
C CYS A 18 13.91 -24.92 -8.40
N ARG A 19 14.69 -25.99 -8.29
CA ARG A 19 14.70 -26.93 -7.18
C ARG A 19 15.63 -26.43 -6.06
N SER A 20 15.08 -26.39 -4.84
CA SER A 20 15.77 -26.59 -3.56
C SER A 20 17.04 -25.77 -3.26
N LEU A 21 16.88 -24.73 -2.44
CA LEU A 21 17.93 -24.31 -1.50
C LEU A 21 17.64 -24.98 -0.14
N GLN A 22 18.19 -26.18 0.04
CA GLN A 22 18.46 -26.74 1.35
C GLN A 22 19.97 -26.62 1.60
N SER A 23 20.32 -26.27 2.85
CA SER A 23 21.62 -26.48 3.51
C SER A 23 22.44 -25.24 3.86
N ILE A 24 22.01 -24.54 4.90
CA ILE A 24 22.86 -24.01 5.99
C ILE A 24 21.97 -24.23 7.23
N GLU A 25 22.25 -25.05 8.25
CA GLU A 25 23.43 -25.17 9.09
C GLU A 25 23.48 -26.60 9.70
N LYS A 26 24.67 -27.10 10.04
CA LYS A 26 24.84 -28.32 10.85
C LYS A 26 25.80 -28.08 12.03
N LYS A 27 25.28 -28.45 13.20
CA LYS A 27 25.96 -28.95 14.42
C LYS A 27 26.56 -27.93 15.40
N ILE A 28 25.80 -27.65 16.46
CA ILE A 28 26.29 -27.83 17.83
C ILE A 28 25.25 -28.69 18.57
N ALA A 29 25.67 -29.82 19.13
CA ALA A 29 24.83 -30.70 19.94
C ALA A 29 25.57 -31.07 21.22
N PHE A 30 24.77 -31.33 22.26
CA PHE A 30 25.06 -31.90 23.57
C PHE A 30 25.45 -30.96 24.71
N ILE A 31 24.42 -30.51 25.45
CA ILE A 31 24.29 -30.83 26.89
C ILE A 31 22.84 -31.25 27.16
N LYS A 32 22.67 -32.47 27.66
CA LYS A 32 21.41 -33.01 28.21
C LYS A 32 21.20 -32.44 29.61
N HIS A 33 19.96 -32.07 29.93
CA HIS A 33 19.18 -32.39 31.16
C HIS A 33 18.21 -31.25 31.50
N GLY A 34 16.92 -31.61 31.54
CA GLY A 34 15.97 -31.10 32.53
C GLY A 34 15.44 -29.67 32.34
N LEU A 35 14.25 -29.57 31.75
CA LEU A 35 13.02 -29.05 32.40
C LEU A 35 12.03 -28.64 31.32
N VAL A 36 10.91 -29.35 31.32
CA VAL A 36 9.74 -29.06 30.49
C VAL A 36 9.10 -27.80 31.07
N SER A 37 9.09 -26.71 30.31
CA SER A 37 8.20 -25.58 30.58
C SER A 37 7.71 -25.02 29.24
N ALA A 38 6.68 -25.68 28.71
CA ALA A 38 5.85 -25.11 27.67
C ALA A 38 4.99 -24.00 28.29
N ASN A 39 5.35 -22.75 28.04
CA ASN A 39 4.42 -21.63 28.13
C ASN A 39 4.17 -21.09 26.73
N ALA A 40 3.23 -21.74 26.04
CA ALA A 40 2.55 -21.18 24.89
C ALA A 40 1.41 -20.29 25.41
N SER A 41 1.70 -19.04 25.76
CA SER A 41 0.67 -18.02 25.95
C SER A 41 0.48 -17.26 24.63
N LYS A 42 -0.68 -17.55 24.03
CA LYS A 42 -1.41 -16.80 23.02
C LYS A 42 -1.31 -15.28 23.31
N GLY A 43 -0.44 -14.57 22.59
CA GLY A 43 -0.36 -13.12 22.65
C GLY A 43 -1.52 -12.49 21.88
N PHE A 44 -2.61 -12.17 22.57
CA PHE A 44 -3.61 -11.25 22.03
C PHE A 44 -2.96 -9.87 21.90
N GLY A 45 -2.92 -9.34 20.68
CA GLY A 45 -2.10 -8.20 20.27
C GLY A 45 -2.12 -7.04 21.27
N THR A 46 -0.95 -6.70 21.78
CA THR A 46 -0.72 -5.51 22.60
C THR A 46 -1.21 -4.29 21.83
N GLN A 47 -2.22 -3.61 22.36
CA GLN A 47 -2.72 -2.37 21.78
C GLN A 47 -1.57 -1.36 21.71
N ALA A 48 -1.21 -0.91 20.51
CA ALA A 48 -0.11 0.01 20.31
C ALA A 48 -0.50 1.43 20.76
N PRO A 49 0.44 2.25 21.25
CA PRO A 49 0.17 3.67 21.45
C PRO A 49 -0.26 4.31 20.12
N PRO A 50 -1.12 5.34 20.13
CA PRO A 50 -1.76 5.89 18.93
C PRO A 50 -0.78 6.44 17.88
N SER A 51 0.46 6.76 18.26
CA SER A 51 1.54 7.16 17.33
C SER A 51 2.17 5.99 16.57
N GLN A 52 1.98 4.75 17.05
CA GLN A 52 2.52 3.52 16.49
C GLN A 52 1.46 2.64 15.83
N THR A 53 0.17 2.95 16.02
CA THR A 53 -0.92 2.21 15.38
C THR A 53 -0.90 2.39 13.87
N CYS A 54 -1.38 1.38 13.17
CA CYS A 54 -1.47 1.40 11.73
C CYS A 54 -2.55 2.39 11.27
N PRO A 55 -2.28 3.27 10.28
CA PRO A 55 -3.26 4.22 9.76
C PRO A 55 -4.51 3.56 9.16
N CYS A 56 -4.47 2.28 8.77
CA CYS A 56 -5.62 1.55 8.25
C CYS A 56 -6.77 1.33 9.27
N GLY A 57 -6.58 1.71 10.54
CA GLY A 57 -7.61 1.58 11.57
C GLY A 57 -7.66 0.22 12.27
N SER A 58 -6.70 -0.68 12.00
CA SER A 58 -6.64 -2.01 12.63
C SER A 58 -6.31 -1.99 14.13
N LYS A 59 -5.85 -0.85 14.68
CA LYS A 59 -5.34 -0.69 16.05
C LYS A 59 -4.10 -1.54 16.39
N VAL A 60 -3.53 -2.23 15.41
CA VAL A 60 -2.28 -3.00 15.53
C VAL A 60 -1.08 -2.07 15.24
N VAL A 61 0.09 -2.38 15.78
CA VAL A 61 1.35 -1.70 15.44
C VAL A 61 1.57 -1.73 13.93
N TYR A 62 1.96 -0.60 13.33
CA TYR A 62 2.21 -0.50 11.89
C TYR A 62 3.16 -1.59 11.35
N LYS A 63 4.21 -1.90 12.11
CA LYS A 63 5.23 -2.92 11.77
C LYS A 63 4.66 -4.32 11.57
N GLU A 64 3.67 -4.69 12.38
CA GLU A 64 3.00 -6.00 12.35
C GLU A 64 1.78 -6.02 11.42
N CYS A 65 1.31 -4.83 11.03
CA CYS A 65 0.15 -4.62 10.20
C CYS A 65 0.54 -4.39 8.73
N CYS A 66 0.62 -3.14 8.27
CA CYS A 66 0.81 -2.85 6.84
C CYS A 66 2.28 -2.79 6.39
N GLU A 67 3.24 -2.66 7.30
CA GLU A 67 4.66 -2.56 6.93
C GLU A 67 5.18 -3.81 6.20
N LYS A 68 4.72 -5.01 6.61
CA LYS A 68 5.10 -6.26 5.95
C LYS A 68 4.73 -6.31 4.46
N TYR A 69 3.62 -5.66 4.09
CA TYR A 69 3.20 -5.55 2.69
C TYR A 69 4.03 -4.50 1.95
N HIS A 70 4.28 -3.35 2.59
CA HIS A 70 5.08 -2.27 1.98
C HIS A 70 6.55 -2.64 1.77
N THR A 71 7.07 -3.59 2.56
CA THR A 71 8.46 -4.08 2.48
C THR A 71 8.58 -5.36 1.65
N GLY A 72 7.48 -5.87 1.08
CA GLY A 72 7.48 -7.11 0.29
C GLY A 72 7.68 -8.39 1.09
N LYS A 73 7.63 -8.34 2.42
CA LYS A 73 7.72 -9.53 3.30
C LYS A 73 6.48 -10.43 3.23
N ALA A 74 5.34 -9.87 2.81
CA ALA A 74 4.10 -10.58 2.59
C ALA A 74 3.31 -9.90 1.45
N VAL A 75 2.39 -10.64 0.83
CA VAL A 75 1.40 -10.11 -0.12
C VAL A 75 0.03 -10.12 0.59
N PRO A 76 -0.82 -9.10 0.40
CA PRO A 76 -2.17 -9.13 0.96
C PRO A 76 -3.02 -10.22 0.30
N ASP A 77 -3.59 -11.12 1.11
CA ASP A 77 -4.36 -12.26 0.60
C ASP A 77 -5.78 -11.89 0.14
N THR A 78 -6.33 -10.80 0.70
CA THR A 78 -7.70 -10.32 0.44
C THR A 78 -7.68 -8.90 -0.14
N PRO A 79 -8.70 -8.52 -0.93
CA PRO A 79 -8.79 -7.18 -1.50
C PRO A 79 -8.95 -6.10 -0.41
N GLU A 80 -9.58 -6.40 0.72
CA GLU A 80 -9.68 -5.48 1.86
C GLU A 80 -8.32 -5.23 2.52
N LEU A 81 -7.46 -6.25 2.59
CA LEU A 81 -6.10 -6.08 3.08
C LEU A 81 -5.27 -5.20 2.13
N THR A 82 -5.45 -5.35 0.81
CA THR A 82 -4.85 -4.47 -0.20
C THR A 82 -5.35 -3.04 -0.09
N LEU A 83 -6.65 -2.83 0.12
CA LEU A 83 -7.20 -1.50 0.39
C LEU A 83 -6.55 -0.88 1.64
N ARG A 84 -6.47 -1.64 2.74
CA ARG A 84 -5.90 -1.18 4.01
C ARG A 84 -4.40 -0.87 3.91
N SER A 85 -3.63 -1.69 3.20
CA SER A 85 -2.21 -1.43 2.95
C SER A 85 -2.03 -0.19 2.09
N ARG A 86 -2.74 -0.06 0.97
CA ARG A 86 -2.71 1.14 0.13
C ARG A 86 -3.08 2.40 0.91
N PHE A 87 -4.14 2.37 1.71
CA PHE A 87 -4.50 3.51 2.57
C PHE A 87 -3.37 3.91 3.52
N SER A 88 -2.74 2.92 4.17
CA SER A 88 -1.61 3.17 5.07
C SER A 88 -0.38 3.69 4.33
N ALA A 89 -0.17 3.26 3.08
CA ALA A 89 0.92 3.71 2.24
C ALA A 89 0.80 5.21 1.90
N TYR A 90 -0.42 5.73 1.64
CA TYR A 90 -0.65 7.16 1.48
C TYR A 90 -0.25 7.96 2.73
N SER A 91 -0.69 7.52 3.92
CA SER A 91 -0.32 8.19 5.18
C SER A 91 1.17 8.12 5.49
N LYS A 92 1.86 7.05 5.07
CA LYS A 92 3.29 6.80 5.33
C LYS A 92 4.21 7.25 4.18
N GLY A 93 3.68 7.79 3.09
CA GLY A 93 4.46 8.22 1.93
C GLY A 93 5.18 7.07 1.20
N LYS A 94 4.60 5.86 1.16
CA LYS A 94 5.17 4.71 0.46
C LYS A 94 4.77 4.72 -1.01
N VAL A 95 5.28 5.71 -1.74
CA VAL A 95 4.93 6.00 -3.14
C VAL A 95 5.20 4.80 -4.05
N ASP A 96 6.38 4.18 -3.96
CA ASP A 96 6.74 3.06 -4.83
C ASP A 96 5.80 1.85 -4.65
N TYR A 97 5.33 1.60 -3.42
CA TYR A 97 4.33 0.57 -3.15
C TYR A 97 2.99 0.89 -3.83
N LEU A 98 2.53 2.13 -3.73
CA LEU A 98 1.27 2.57 -4.34
C LEU A 98 1.31 2.47 -5.86
N VAL A 99 2.43 2.88 -6.48
CA VAL A 99 2.66 2.75 -7.92
C VAL A 99 2.67 1.27 -8.32
N SER A 100 3.41 0.43 -7.60
CA SER A 100 3.51 -1.01 -7.93
C SER A 100 2.20 -1.80 -7.80
N THR A 101 1.25 -1.30 -6.99
CA THR A 101 -0.05 -1.95 -6.75
C THR A 101 -1.20 -1.27 -7.48
N ASP A 102 -0.90 -0.36 -8.41
CA ASP A 102 -1.85 0.32 -9.28
C ASP A 102 -1.69 -0.17 -10.72
N ARG A 103 -2.71 -0.87 -11.23
CA ARG A 103 -2.77 -1.44 -12.58
C ARG A 103 -3.88 -0.78 -13.41
N ARG A 104 -4.27 0.45 -13.08
CA ARG A 104 -5.26 1.20 -13.89
C ARG A 104 -4.72 1.36 -15.33
N PRO A 105 -5.57 1.14 -16.36
CA PRO A 105 -5.16 1.27 -17.75
C PRO A 105 -4.79 2.71 -18.10
N ASN A 106 -3.99 2.89 -19.16
CA ASN A 106 -3.62 4.20 -19.73
C ASN A 106 -2.94 5.17 -18.75
N ASN A 107 -2.26 4.64 -17.72
CA ASN A 107 -1.65 5.47 -16.69
C ASN A 107 -0.18 5.75 -17.03
N ASP A 108 0.16 7.00 -17.32
CA ASP A 108 1.55 7.47 -17.35
C ASP A 108 2.14 7.29 -15.94
N GLN A 109 3.11 6.39 -15.82
CA GLN A 109 3.71 6.02 -14.53
C GLN A 109 4.41 7.20 -13.85
N ASP A 110 4.97 8.13 -14.63
CA ASP A 110 5.63 9.31 -14.07
C ASP A 110 4.59 10.30 -13.55
N GLN A 111 3.49 10.49 -14.28
CA GLN A 111 2.38 11.31 -13.83
C GLN A 111 1.73 10.71 -12.58
N LEU A 112 1.45 9.41 -12.57
CA LEU A 112 0.92 8.69 -11.41
C LEU A 112 1.82 8.89 -10.18
N LYS A 113 3.14 8.71 -10.34
CA LYS A 113 4.10 8.87 -9.26
C LYS A 113 4.10 10.31 -8.73
N ARG A 114 4.01 11.32 -9.59
CA ARG A 114 3.89 12.74 -9.20
C ARG A 114 2.62 12.98 -8.39
N ASP A 115 1.46 12.54 -8.87
CA ASP A 115 0.17 12.78 -8.21
C ASP A 115 0.06 12.09 -6.85
N ILE A 116 0.56 10.85 -6.75
CA ILE A 116 0.65 10.12 -5.49
C ILE A 116 1.59 10.85 -4.52
N THR A 117 2.76 11.32 -5.00
CA THR A 117 3.72 12.04 -4.17
C THR A 117 3.13 13.34 -3.64
N ALA A 118 2.47 14.12 -4.50
CA ALA A 118 1.77 15.34 -4.11
C ALA A 118 0.71 15.05 -3.04
N SER A 119 -0.11 14.01 -3.24
CA SER A 119 -1.14 13.59 -2.29
C SER A 119 -0.56 13.18 -0.92
N CYS A 120 0.53 12.41 -0.90
CA CYS A 120 1.19 11.99 0.34
C CYS A 120 1.77 13.19 1.14
N ASN A 121 2.24 14.21 0.42
CA ASN A 121 2.86 15.41 1.01
C ASN A 121 1.83 16.46 1.43
N ALA A 122 0.74 16.63 0.69
CA ALA A 122 -0.25 17.66 0.96
C ALA A 122 -1.39 17.19 1.87
N THR A 123 -1.56 15.88 2.09
CA THR A 123 -2.75 15.35 2.75
C THR A 123 -2.41 14.44 3.94
N SER A 124 -3.23 14.55 4.98
CA SER A 124 -3.30 13.60 6.09
C SER A 124 -4.57 12.78 5.97
N PHE A 125 -4.42 11.46 5.84
CA PHE A 125 -5.53 10.51 5.72
C PHE A 125 -5.76 9.78 7.06
N SER A 126 -7.03 9.61 7.43
CA SER A 126 -7.44 8.91 8.65
C SER A 126 -8.86 8.34 8.52
N GLY A 127 -9.31 7.52 9.49
CA GLY A 127 -10.72 7.14 9.58
C GLY A 127 -11.24 6.22 8.47
N LEU A 128 -10.39 5.37 7.89
CA LEU A 128 -10.81 4.39 6.90
C LEU A 128 -11.90 3.47 7.45
N LYS A 129 -13.03 3.38 6.73
CA LYS A 129 -14.13 2.46 7.03
C LYS A 129 -14.69 1.85 5.74
N VAL A 130 -14.68 0.53 5.66
CA VAL A 130 -15.34 -0.21 4.58
C VAL A 130 -16.86 -0.14 4.80
N LEU A 131 -17.59 0.22 3.74
CA LEU A 131 -19.05 0.36 3.75
C LEU A 131 -19.72 -0.84 3.06
N GLU A 132 -19.17 -1.24 1.92
CA GLU A 132 -19.70 -2.34 1.12
C GLU A 132 -18.55 -3.06 0.40
N SER A 133 -18.74 -4.35 0.17
CA SER A 133 -17.76 -5.26 -0.42
C SER A 133 -18.49 -6.26 -1.31
N GLN A 134 -18.12 -6.36 -2.58
CA GLN A 134 -18.79 -7.20 -3.55
C GLN A 134 -17.76 -7.98 -4.39
N ASP A 135 -17.96 -9.30 -4.47
CA ASP A 135 -17.23 -10.15 -5.40
C ASP A 135 -17.77 -9.96 -6.82
N VAL A 136 -16.87 -9.76 -7.77
CA VAL A 136 -17.19 -9.53 -9.18
C VAL A 136 -16.40 -10.52 -10.03
N PRO A 137 -16.96 -11.70 -10.32
CA PRO A 137 -16.27 -12.71 -11.11
C PRO A 137 -15.99 -12.24 -12.55
N PRO A 138 -14.88 -12.70 -13.17
CA PRO A 138 -13.81 -13.49 -12.57
C PRO A 138 -12.75 -12.62 -11.85
N ASN A 139 -12.34 -13.04 -10.65
CA ASN A 139 -11.16 -12.53 -9.93
C ASN A 139 -11.12 -11.01 -9.66
N ALA A 140 -12.25 -10.32 -9.68
CA ALA A 140 -12.34 -8.92 -9.32
C ALA A 140 -13.19 -8.72 -8.08
N TYR A 141 -12.94 -7.63 -7.37
CA TYR A 141 -13.64 -7.30 -6.14
C TYR A 141 -13.82 -5.80 -6.05
N VAL A 142 -15.01 -5.35 -5.70
CA VAL A 142 -15.35 -3.94 -5.59
C VAL A 142 -15.57 -3.60 -4.13
N ILE A 143 -14.92 -2.56 -3.64
CA ILE A 143 -15.03 -2.10 -2.26
C ILE A 143 -15.43 -0.64 -2.26
N LYS A 144 -16.56 -0.34 -1.62
CA LYS A 144 -16.97 1.02 -1.27
C LYS A 144 -16.53 1.32 0.15
N PHE A 145 -15.83 2.43 0.35
CA PHE A 145 -15.30 2.82 1.65
C PHE A 145 -15.33 4.33 1.82
N GLN A 146 -15.24 4.77 3.07
CA GLN A 146 -15.09 6.18 3.41
C GLN A 146 -13.77 6.40 4.15
N TYR A 147 -13.25 7.62 4.06
CA TYR A 147 -12.11 8.07 4.85
C TYR A 147 -12.16 9.58 5.07
N ASN A 148 -11.36 10.05 6.01
CA ASN A 148 -11.18 11.45 6.32
C ASN A 148 -9.85 11.96 5.74
N SER A 149 -9.87 13.12 5.12
CA SER A 149 -8.69 13.83 4.65
C SER A 149 -8.62 15.24 5.25
N LYS A 150 -7.38 15.71 5.48
CA LYS A 150 -7.09 17.08 5.89
C LYS A 150 -5.90 17.58 5.09
N ALA A 151 -6.03 18.75 4.47
CA ALA A 151 -4.89 19.43 3.84
C ALA A 151 -3.87 19.81 4.92
N VAL A 152 -2.62 19.41 4.73
CA VAL A 152 -1.51 19.65 5.64
C VAL A 152 -0.35 20.25 4.86
N ALA A 153 0.15 21.39 5.31
CA ALA A 153 1.39 21.96 4.79
C ALA A 153 2.60 21.19 5.34
N LYS A 154 2.84 19.93 4.91
CA LYS A 154 3.98 19.15 5.42
C LYS A 154 5.36 19.73 5.02
N GLN A 155 5.44 20.71 4.11
CA GLN A 155 6.73 21.24 3.63
C GLN A 155 6.85 22.76 3.43
N ALA A 156 5.99 23.60 4.04
CA ALA A 156 6.15 25.06 3.93
C ALA A 156 7.14 25.67 4.95
N LYS A 157 7.50 24.95 6.03
CA LYS A 157 8.26 25.55 7.15
C LYS A 157 9.78 25.57 6.97
N THR A 158 10.37 24.72 6.13
CA THR A 158 11.84 24.66 5.97
C THR A 158 12.38 25.72 4.99
N ALA A 159 11.59 26.13 3.99
CA ALA A 159 12.01 27.14 3.01
C ALA A 159 12.14 28.54 3.61
N ILE A 160 11.38 28.85 4.67
CA ILE A 160 11.43 30.14 5.37
C ILE A 160 12.77 30.35 6.10
N ARG A 161 13.45 29.28 6.55
CA ARG A 161 14.75 29.38 7.24
C ARG A 161 15.95 29.53 6.29
N MET A 162 15.79 29.21 5.00
CA MET A 162 16.89 29.15 4.02
C MET A 162 16.86 30.27 2.97
N GLY A 163 16.05 31.33 3.19
CA GLY A 163 16.07 32.53 2.33
C GLY A 163 15.73 32.29 0.85
N ARG A 164 15.07 31.16 0.52
CA ARG A 164 14.67 30.83 -0.85
C ARG A 164 13.25 31.34 -1.07
N ALA A 165 13.10 32.27 -2.02
CA ALA A 165 11.79 32.77 -2.43
C ALA A 165 10.89 31.58 -2.78
N ILE A 166 9.74 31.50 -2.11
CA ILE A 166 8.72 30.53 -2.41
C ILE A 166 8.08 30.98 -3.73
N GLY A 167 8.13 30.12 -4.77
CA GLY A 167 7.42 30.36 -6.02
C GLY A 167 5.95 30.66 -5.75
N GLN A 168 5.33 31.42 -6.66
CA GLN A 168 3.93 31.88 -6.56
C GLN A 168 2.95 30.72 -6.25
N ASP A 169 3.30 29.51 -6.67
CA ASP A 169 2.61 28.22 -6.55
C ASP A 169 2.51 27.71 -5.09
N ALA A 170 3.29 28.25 -4.15
CA ALA A 170 3.17 27.91 -2.73
C ALA A 170 2.03 28.66 -2.00
N LYS A 171 1.39 29.64 -2.66
CA LYS A 171 0.26 30.37 -2.07
C LYS A 171 -1.07 29.61 -2.14
N GLU A 172 -1.22 28.63 -3.02
CA GLU A 172 -2.49 27.89 -3.19
C GLU A 172 -2.67 26.69 -2.25
N ASN A 173 -1.72 26.41 -1.36
CA ASN A 173 -1.90 25.46 -0.25
C ASN A 173 -2.23 26.16 1.07
N MET A 174 -3.08 27.20 1.04
CA MET A 174 -3.80 27.62 2.25
C MET A 174 -4.76 26.49 2.60
N ALA A 175 -4.34 25.60 3.51
CA ALA A 175 -5.20 24.56 4.03
C ALA A 175 -6.50 25.21 4.51
N GLU A 176 -7.64 24.81 3.94
CA GLU A 176 -8.95 25.30 4.35
C GLU A 176 -9.10 25.06 5.86
N ARG A 177 -9.38 26.13 6.60
CA ARG A 177 -9.59 26.09 8.05
C ARG A 177 -11.03 26.40 8.37
N ASN A 178 -11.51 25.79 9.43
CA ASN A 178 -12.77 26.18 10.06
C ASN A 178 -12.60 27.56 10.74
N LEU A 179 -13.71 28.18 11.14
CA LEU A 179 -13.73 29.49 11.81
C LEU A 179 -12.88 29.54 13.09
N ASP A 180 -12.76 28.41 13.78
CA ASP A 180 -11.94 28.25 14.99
C ASP A 180 -10.43 28.04 14.69
N GLY A 181 -10.03 28.12 13.43
CA GLY A 181 -8.65 27.93 12.97
C GLY A 181 -8.22 26.47 12.85
N SER A 182 -9.08 25.50 13.21
CA SER A 182 -8.80 24.08 13.02
C SER A 182 -8.79 23.72 11.54
N LEU A 183 -7.99 22.71 11.15
CA LEU A 183 -7.98 22.24 9.76
C LEU A 183 -9.33 21.59 9.42
N LYS A 184 -9.93 22.02 8.32
CA LYS A 184 -11.17 21.43 7.81
C LYS A 184 -10.92 19.95 7.50
N VAL A 185 -11.84 19.11 7.96
CA VAL A 185 -11.81 17.67 7.72
C VAL A 185 -12.86 17.35 6.68
N LEU A 186 -12.43 16.79 5.55
CA LEU A 186 -13.33 16.30 4.53
C LEU A 186 -13.53 14.80 4.72
N THR A 187 -14.79 14.36 4.73
CA THR A 187 -15.12 12.93 4.61
C THR A 187 -15.37 12.64 3.15
N THR A 188 -14.65 11.67 2.59
CA THR A 188 -14.77 11.24 1.20
C THR A 188 -15.26 9.81 1.16
N VAL A 189 -16.21 9.52 0.28
CA VAL A 189 -16.61 8.17 -0.07
C VAL A 189 -16.01 7.83 -1.43
N GLU A 190 -15.39 6.67 -1.51
CA GLU A 190 -14.77 6.16 -2.73
C GLU A 190 -15.23 4.73 -2.96
N LYS A 191 -15.31 4.34 -4.22
CA LYS A 191 -15.46 2.95 -4.63
C LYS A 191 -14.28 2.57 -5.51
N SER A 192 -13.60 1.51 -5.13
CA SER A 192 -12.44 0.99 -5.84
C SER A 192 -12.68 -0.43 -6.29
N LYS A 193 -12.20 -0.76 -7.49
CA LYS A 193 -12.16 -2.13 -8.02
C LYS A 193 -10.75 -2.66 -7.95
N PHE A 194 -10.61 -3.84 -7.37
CA PHE A 194 -9.38 -4.60 -7.29
C PHE A 194 -9.49 -5.85 -8.16
N GLN A 195 -8.39 -6.25 -8.79
CA GLN A 195 -8.31 -7.49 -9.54
C GLN A 195 -7.11 -8.31 -9.07
N LYS A 196 -7.32 -9.61 -8.93
CA LYS A 196 -6.27 -10.57 -8.61
C LYS A 196 -5.52 -10.93 -9.88
N GLY A 197 -4.21 -10.71 -9.89
CA GLY A 197 -3.33 -11.13 -10.98
C GLY A 197 -2.94 -12.61 -10.89
N ASP A 198 -2.23 -13.08 -11.91
CA ASP A 198 -1.70 -14.45 -11.97
C ASP A 198 -0.64 -14.73 -10.89
N ASP A 199 0.00 -13.67 -10.40
CA ASP A 199 0.91 -13.65 -9.24
C ASP A 199 0.18 -13.84 -7.90
N GLY A 200 -1.16 -13.92 -7.93
CA GLY A 200 -2.01 -14.00 -6.75
C GLY A 200 -2.15 -12.68 -5.99
N ALA A 201 -1.51 -11.60 -6.48
CA ALA A 201 -1.58 -10.29 -5.84
C ALA A 201 -2.80 -9.50 -6.33
N TRP A 202 -3.45 -8.82 -5.40
CA TRP A 202 -4.53 -7.88 -5.72
C TRP A 202 -3.95 -6.51 -6.08
N ALA A 203 -4.44 -5.92 -7.16
CA ALA A 203 -4.06 -4.59 -7.60
C ALA A 203 -5.28 -3.72 -7.86
N LEU A 204 -5.15 -2.41 -7.66
CA LEU A 204 -6.17 -1.42 -7.99
C LEU A 204 -6.27 -1.28 -9.52
N ILE A 205 -7.47 -1.44 -10.08
CA ILE A 205 -7.71 -1.29 -11.52
C ILE A 205 -8.72 -0.20 -11.87
N GLU A 206 -9.48 0.28 -10.87
CA GLU A 206 -10.45 1.36 -11.04
C GLU A 206 -10.70 2.02 -9.68
N SER A 207 -10.91 3.34 -9.68
CA SER A 207 -11.24 4.12 -8.48
C SER A 207 -12.12 5.28 -8.91
N GLU A 208 -13.28 5.41 -8.24
CA GLU A 208 -14.27 6.45 -8.47
C GLU A 208 -14.65 7.12 -7.14
N PHE A 209 -14.69 8.45 -7.14
CA PHE A 209 -15.20 9.23 -6.01
C PHE A 209 -16.73 9.27 -6.07
N ILE A 210 -17.36 9.00 -4.94
CA ILE A 210 -18.81 9.10 -4.78
C ILE A 210 -19.08 10.42 -4.05
N GLN A 211 -19.70 11.37 -4.75
CA GLN A 211 -20.15 12.65 -4.19
C GLN A 211 -21.41 12.48 -3.34
#